data_AF-A0AAV4S0Y6-F1
#
_entry.id   AF-A0AAV4S0Y6-F1
#
_cell.length_a   1.000
_cell.length_b   1.000
_cell.length_c   1.000
_cell.angle_alpha   90.00
_cell.angle_beta   90.00
_cell.angle_gamma   90.00
#
_symmetry.space_group_name_H-M   'P 1'
#
loop_
_entity.id
_entity.type
_entity.pdbx_description
1 polymer ?
#
loop_
_entity_poly.entity_id
_entity_poly.type
_entity_poly.pdbx_seq_one_letter_code
_entity_poly.pdbx_strand_id
1 'polypeptide(L)'
;MQNTVLAILNEVQLIYNYQSLKTKFKIVVVKLDILTEGEEGLMLQMATLIYIWITFCSWQSSKNPPINSELHWDHALMLSGYDLHKLTPEMRKNKKVLGK
;
A
#
# COMPACT_ATOMS: atom_id res chain seq x y z
N MET A 1 11.37 -2.52 -11.86
CA MET A 1 10.36 -2.11 -10.86
C MET A 1 10.63 -2.73 -9.49
N GLN A 2 10.86 -4.04 -9.38
CA GLN A 2 11.16 -4.72 -8.10
C GLN A 2 12.32 -4.08 -7.29
N ASN A 3 13.47 -3.80 -7.90
CA ASN A 3 14.59 -3.17 -7.20
C ASN A 3 14.24 -1.80 -6.60
N THR A 4 13.41 -1.02 -7.31
CA THR A 4 12.94 0.28 -6.82
C THR A 4 12.04 0.11 -5.60
N VAL A 5 11.10 -0.84 -5.62
CA VAL A 5 10.23 -1.13 -4.48
C VAL A 5 11.04 -1.57 -3.27
N LEU A 6 12.00 -2.48 -3.45
CA LEU A 6 12.88 -2.94 -2.37
C LEU A 6 13.76 -1.81 -1.82
N ALA A 7 14.27 -0.91 -2.68
CA ALA A 7 15.01 0.26 -2.24
C ALA A 7 14.16 1.18 -1.35
N ILE A 8 12.92 1.49 -1.77
CA ILE A 8 11.97 2.28 -0.96
C ILE A 8 11.73 1.60 0.40
N LEU A 9 11.47 0.29 0.42
CA LEU A 9 11.22 -0.44 1.66
C LEU A 9 12.45 -0.49 2.57
N ASN A 10 13.66 -0.55 2.01
CA ASN A 10 14.90 -0.45 2.78
C ASN A 10 15.05 0.94 3.40
N GLU A 11 14.74 2.02 2.67
CA GLU A 11 14.74 3.37 3.23
C GLU A 11 13.73 3.51 4.37
N VAL A 12 12.52 2.97 4.19
CA VAL A 12 11.51 2.92 5.26
C VAL A 12 12.05 2.16 6.48
N GLN A 13 12.68 0.99 6.29
CA GLN A 13 13.31 0.24 7.38
C GLN A 13 14.37 1.06 8.13
N LEU A 14 15.14 1.91 7.43
CA LEU A 14 16.11 2.81 8.07
C LEU A 14 15.42 3.86 8.95
N ILE A 15 14.29 4.42 8.50
CA ILE A 15 13.47 5.34 9.30
C ILE A 15 12.96 4.65 10.57
N TYR A 16 12.44 3.42 10.43
CA TYR A 16 11.94 2.64 11.58
C TYR A 16 13.06 2.16 12.53
N ASN A 17 14.30 2.09 12.06
CA ASN A 17 15.47 1.82 12.90
C ASN A 17 15.98 3.05 13.66
N TYR A 18 15.47 4.24 13.35
CA TYR A 18 15.95 5.46 13.97
C TYR A 18 15.64 5.48 15.48
N GLN A 19 16.64 5.88 16.27
CA GLN A 19 16.62 5.71 17.73
C GLN A 19 15.44 6.40 18.42
N SER A 20 14.86 7.46 17.82
CA SER A 20 13.72 8.16 18.39
C SER A 20 12.46 7.31 18.47
N LEU A 21 12.32 6.27 17.64
CA LEU A 21 11.12 5.43 17.60
C LEU A 21 11.02 4.49 18.82
N LYS A 22 12.12 4.30 19.58
CA LYS A 22 12.31 3.45 20.78
C LYS A 22 11.98 1.96 20.63
N THR A 23 10.96 1.64 19.84
CA THR A 23 10.53 0.31 19.47
C THR A 23 11.29 -0.14 18.23
N LYS A 24 11.81 -1.38 18.27
CA LYS A 24 12.47 -1.99 17.13
C LYS A 24 11.43 -2.64 16.23
N PHE A 25 11.41 -2.25 14.96
CA PHE A 25 10.58 -2.87 13.94
C PHE A 25 11.46 -3.52 12.89
N LYS A 26 11.09 -4.75 12.48
CA LYS A 26 11.70 -5.44 11.35
C LYS A 26 10.65 -5.62 10.27
N ILE A 27 10.82 -4.92 9.15
CA ILE A 27 10.00 -5.02 7.97
C ILE A 27 10.59 -6.14 7.10
N VAL A 28 9.76 -7.12 6.75
CA VAL A 28 10.13 -8.24 5.89
C VAL A 28 9.13 -8.34 4.76
N VAL A 29 9.62 -8.40 3.52
CA VAL A 29 8.77 -8.60 2.35
C VAL A 29 8.55 -10.11 2.18
N VAL A 30 7.35 -10.59 2.53
CA VAL A 30 6.97 -11.99 2.36
C VAL A 30 6.37 -12.27 0.97
N LYS A 31 5.82 -11.24 0.32
CA LYS A 31 5.26 -11.32 -1.03
C LYS A 31 5.37 -9.98 -1.75
N LEU A 32 5.67 -10.01 -3.04
CA LEU A 32 5.67 -8.86 -3.93
C LEU A 32 4.93 -9.20 -5.22
N ASP A 33 3.76 -8.59 -5.41
CA ASP A 33 2.99 -8.72 -6.65
C ASP A 33 3.13 -7.43 -7.48
N ILE A 34 3.54 -7.57 -8.74
CA ILE A 34 3.59 -6.47 -9.71
C ILE A 34 2.47 -6.71 -10.71
N LEU A 35 1.40 -5.93 -10.61
CA LEU A 35 0.22 -6.08 -11.47
C LEU A 35 0.48 -5.44 -12.83
N THR A 36 0.24 -6.18 -13.91
CA THR A 36 0.26 -5.66 -15.29
C THR A 36 -1.16 -5.34 -15.79
N GLU A 37 -1.29 -4.49 -16.83
CA GLU A 37 -2.61 -4.15 -17.39
C GLU A 37 -3.37 -5.41 -17.83
N GLY A 38 -4.58 -5.58 -17.30
CA GLY A 38 -5.44 -6.74 -17.59
C GLY A 38 -5.36 -7.87 -16.56
N GLU A 39 -4.44 -7.81 -15.59
CA GLU A 39 -4.39 -8.76 -14.48
C GLU A 39 -5.34 -8.36 -13.32
N GLU A 40 -5.76 -9.39 -12.58
CA GLU A 40 -6.91 -9.45 -11.67
C GLU A 40 -7.18 -8.23 -10.77
N GLY A 41 -8.45 -7.76 -10.82
CA GLY A 41 -9.22 -7.36 -9.63
C GLY A 41 -9.11 -5.90 -9.17
N LEU A 42 -8.13 -5.13 -9.61
CA LEU A 42 -7.94 -3.73 -9.20
C LEU A 42 -8.21 -2.76 -10.37
N MET A 43 -9.49 -2.47 -10.64
CA MET A 43 -9.88 -1.41 -11.57
C MET A 43 -9.67 -0.03 -10.92
N LEU A 44 -8.47 0.54 -11.10
CA LEU A 44 -8.07 1.81 -10.49
C LEU A 44 -8.29 3.04 -11.37
N GLN A 45 -8.51 2.87 -12.68
CA GLN A 45 -8.43 3.94 -13.69
C GLN A 45 -9.42 5.11 -13.51
N MET A 46 -10.55 4.92 -12.81
CA MET A 46 -11.60 5.94 -12.68
C MET A 46 -12.17 6.10 -11.26
N ALA A 47 -11.47 5.55 -10.26
CA ALA A 47 -12.02 5.42 -8.93
C ALA A 47 -11.56 6.53 -7.96
N THR A 48 -12.48 6.97 -7.08
CA THR A 48 -12.13 7.86 -5.96
C THR A 48 -11.20 7.14 -4.96
N LEU A 49 -10.46 7.91 -4.15
CA LEU A 49 -9.58 7.36 -3.11
C LEU A 49 -10.29 6.33 -2.21
N ILE A 50 -11.55 6.60 -1.85
CA ILE A 50 -12.35 5.71 -1.00
C ILE A 50 -12.59 4.36 -1.69
N TYR A 51 -12.98 4.38 -2.96
CA TYR A 51 -13.21 3.15 -3.71
C TYR A 51 -11.92 2.34 -3.86
N ILE A 52 -10.80 3.02 -4.15
CA ILE A 52 -9.49 2.39 -4.25
C ILE A 52 -9.10 1.69 -2.95
N TRP A 53 -9.32 2.35 -1.80
CA TRP A 53 -9.04 1.76 -0.48
C TRP A 53 -9.89 0.53 -0.19
N ILE A 54 -11.21 0.59 -0.42
CA ILE A 54 -12.11 -0.54 -0.19
C ILE A 54 -11.73 -1.72 -1.11
N THR A 55 -11.48 -1.45 -2.38
CA THR A 55 -11.13 -2.47 -3.37
C THR A 55 -9.81 -3.14 -3.04
N PHE A 56 -8.77 -2.35 -2.69
CA PHE A 56 -7.48 -2.89 -2.27
C PHE A 56 -7.58 -3.74 -1.01
N CYS A 57 -8.32 -3.28 0.01
CA CYS A 57 -8.52 -4.05 1.24
C CYS A 57 -9.23 -5.37 1.00
N SER A 58 -10.25 -5.40 0.13
CA SER A 58 -10.95 -6.62 -0.25
C SER A 58 -10.02 -7.57 -1.03
N TRP A 59 -9.33 -7.05 -2.04
CA TRP A 59 -8.41 -7.81 -2.88
C TRP A 59 -7.28 -8.44 -2.07
N GLN A 60 -6.58 -7.66 -1.22
CA GLN A 60 -5.48 -8.21 -0.41
C GLN A 60 -6.00 -9.27 0.57
N SER A 61 -7.15 -9.05 1.19
CA SER A 61 -7.71 -10.01 2.16
C SER A 61 -8.03 -11.35 1.49
N SER A 62 -8.57 -11.30 0.26
CA SER A 62 -8.86 -12.51 -0.52
C SER A 62 -7.63 -13.33 -0.91
N LYS A 63 -6.45 -12.70 -0.91
CA LYS A 63 -5.17 -13.34 -1.27
C LYS A 63 -4.34 -13.72 -0.04
N ASN A 64 -4.67 -13.22 1.15
CA ASN A 64 -3.89 -13.46 2.36
C ASN A 64 -4.12 -14.91 2.84
N PRO A 65 -3.07 -15.75 2.89
CA PRO A 65 -3.20 -17.12 3.37
C PRO A 65 -3.71 -17.18 4.83
N PRO A 66 -4.10 -18.36 5.34
CA PRO A 66 -4.41 -18.52 6.76
C PRO A 66 -3.23 -18.12 7.66
N ILE A 67 -3.53 -17.67 8.89
CA ILE A 67 -2.56 -17.10 9.86
C ILE A 67 -1.38 -18.01 10.21
N ASN A 68 -1.50 -19.32 9.99
CA ASN A 68 -0.45 -20.31 10.24
C ASN A 68 0.51 -20.51 9.06
N SER A 69 0.27 -19.85 7.93
CA SER A 69 1.14 -19.90 6.76
C SER A 69 2.34 -18.96 6.93
N GLU A 70 3.54 -19.41 6.53
CA GLU A 70 4.73 -18.54 6.46
C GLU A 70 4.60 -17.41 5.44
N LEU A 71 3.65 -17.53 4.51
CA LEU A 71 3.32 -16.51 3.50
C LEU A 71 2.19 -15.58 3.95
N HIS A 72 1.64 -15.74 5.16
CA HIS A 72 0.69 -14.79 5.73
C HIS A 72 1.37 -13.44 5.97
N TRP A 73 0.70 -12.35 5.62
CA TRP A 73 1.22 -11.00 5.89
C TRP A 73 0.37 -10.25 6.91
N ASP A 74 1.05 -9.50 7.78
CA ASP A 74 0.42 -8.61 8.76
C ASP A 74 -0.11 -7.31 8.10
N HIS A 75 0.59 -6.85 7.06
CA HIS A 75 0.32 -5.61 6.36
C HIS A 75 0.45 -5.77 4.85
N ALA A 76 -0.47 -5.16 4.11
CA ALA A 76 -0.42 -5.05 2.66
C ALA A 76 -0.23 -3.58 2.27
N LEU A 77 0.67 -3.32 1.31
CA LEU A 77 0.98 -1.98 0.80
C LEU A 77 0.74 -1.94 -0.71
N MET A 78 0.03 -0.92 -1.18
CA MET A 78 -0.16 -0.65 -2.60
C MET A 78 0.67 0.56 -3.02
N LEU A 79 1.58 0.36 -3.97
CA LEU A 79 2.26 1.44 -4.66
C LEU A 79 1.55 1.68 -6.00
N SER A 80 1.18 2.93 -6.25
CA SER A 80 0.37 3.30 -7.40
C SER A 80 0.92 4.56 -8.07
N GLY A 81 0.92 4.59 -9.39
CA GLY A 81 1.20 5.78 -10.18
C GLY A 81 -0.01 6.71 -10.36
N TYR A 82 -1.20 6.31 -9.87
CA TYR A 82 -2.39 7.16 -9.92
C TYR A 82 -2.30 8.33 -8.93
N ASP A 83 -2.85 9.48 -9.34
CA ASP A 83 -2.99 10.67 -8.49
C ASP A 83 -4.10 10.46 -7.45
N LEU A 84 -3.74 9.81 -6.34
CA LEU A 84 -4.62 9.55 -5.21
C LEU A 84 -4.91 10.83 -4.42
N HIS A 85 -6.16 11.30 -4.46
CA HIS A 85 -6.58 12.53 -3.80
C HIS A 85 -7.94 12.38 -3.10
N LYS A 86 -8.12 13.14 -2.01
CA LYS A 86 -9.45 13.36 -1.43
C LYS A 86 -10.14 14.51 -2.14
N LEU A 87 -11.46 14.45 -2.23
CA LEU A 87 -12.25 15.62 -2.59
C LEU A 87 -12.60 16.39 -1.32
N THR A 88 -12.52 17.71 -1.38
CA THR A 88 -13.07 18.59 -0.34
C THR A 88 -14.61 18.61 -0.42
N PRO A 89 -15.31 19.13 0.60
CA PRO A 89 -16.76 19.31 0.53
C PRO A 89 -17.21 20.12 -0.70
N GLU A 90 -16.36 21.04 -1.19
CA GLU A 90 -16.60 21.83 -2.41
C GLU A 90 -16.21 21.09 -3.70
N MET A 91 -16.02 19.77 -3.65
CA MET A 91 -15.66 18.91 -4.80
C MET A 91 -14.34 19.29 -5.49
N ARG A 92 -13.41 19.90 -4.75
CA ARG A 92 -12.06 20.22 -5.26
C ARG A 92 -11.06 19.17 -4.79
N LYS A 93 -9.99 18.96 -5.57
CA LYS A 93 -8.87 18.13 -5.14
C LYS A 93 -8.22 18.71 -3.88
N ASN A 94 -8.19 17.94 -2.81
CA ASN A 94 -7.39 18.28 -1.64
C ASN A 94 -5.91 18.04 -2.00
N LYS A 95 -5.07 19.06 -1.83
CA LYS A 95 -3.63 18.97 -2.07
C LYS A 95 -2.90 18.10 -1.04
N LYS A 96 -3.57 17.74 0.06
CA LYS A 96 -3.06 16.82 1.08
C LYS A 96 -3.76 15.46 0.96
N VAL A 97 -2.95 14.41 0.89
CA VAL A 97 -3.43 13.01 0.89
C VAL A 97 -3.80 12.55 2.32
N LEU A 98 -3.09 13.08 3.33
CA LEU A 98 -3.30 12.81 4.76
C LEU A 98 -3.45 14.12 5.55
N GLY A 99 -4.35 14.13 6.54
CA GLY A 99 -4.66 15.30 7.38
C GLY A 99 -5.80 16.19 6.86
N LYS A 100 -6.39 16.99 7.77
CA LYS A 100 -7.37 18.03 7.41
C LYS A 100 -6.69 19.16 6.61
#